data_AF-A0A1H6BJK2-F1
#
_entry.id   AF-A0A1H6BJK2-F1
#
_cell.length_a   1.000
_cell.length_b   1.000
_cell.length_c   1.000
_cell.angle_alpha   90.00
_cell.angle_beta   90.00
_cell.angle_gamma   90.00
#
_symmetry.space_group_name_H-M   'P 1'
#
loop_
_entity.id
_entity.type
_entity.pdbx_description
1 polymer ?
#
loop_
_entity_poly.entity_id
_entity_poly.type
_entity_poly.pdbx_seq_one_letter_code
_entity_poly.pdbx_strand_id
1 'polypeptide(L)' 'MRARTWLIAARYGAPEEYGIPRLPAWRVCRPDCGGLALADDDAEPFIAAERPMKVRR' A
#
# COMPACT_ATOMS: atom_id res chain seq x y z
N MET A 1 1.66 12.72 4.55
CA MET A 1 0.80 11.54 4.33
C MET A 1 -0.62 11.99 3.98
N ARG A 2 -1.11 11.77 2.76
CA ARG A 2 -2.48 12.13 2.30
C ARG A 2 -3.44 10.94 2.25
N ALA A 3 -3.21 9.91 3.08
CA ALA A 3 -3.93 8.64 3.00
C ALA A 3 -5.46 8.79 3.09
N ARG A 4 -5.95 9.67 3.98
CA ARG A 4 -7.39 9.96 4.10
C ARG A 4 -7.95 10.65 2.86
N THR A 5 -7.25 11.66 2.34
CA THR A 5 -7.66 12.41 1.14
C THR A 5 -7.74 11.49 -0.07
N TRP A 6 -6.75 10.62 -0.24
CA TRP A 6 -6.73 9.61 -1.30
C TRP A 6 -7.94 8.67 -1.19
N LEU A 7 -8.22 8.15 0.01
CA LEU A 7 -9.37 7.26 0.25
C LEU A 7 -10.72 7.92 -0.05
N ILE A 8 -10.86 9.20 0.31
CA ILE A 8 -12.07 9.97 0.01
C ILE A 8 -12.20 10.16 -1.50
N ALA A 9 -11.14 10.61 -2.17
CA ALA A 9 -11.15 10.82 -3.62
C ALA A 9 -11.50 9.53 -4.37
N ALA A 10 -10.87 8.40 -4.01
CA ALA A 10 -11.13 7.09 -4.61
C ALA A 10 -12.57 6.56 -4.39
N ARG A 11 -13.32 7.13 -3.43
CA ARG A 11 -14.73 6.77 -3.20
C ARG A 11 -15.70 7.52 -4.11
N TYR A 12 -15.33 8.70 -4.60
CA TYR A 12 -16.20 9.59 -5.37
C TYR A 12 -15.74 9.79 -6.83
N GLY A 13 -14.55 9.30 -7.19
CA GLY A 13 -13.99 9.40 -8.54
C GLY A 13 -12.58 8.81 -8.59
N ALA A 14 -11.84 9.13 -9.65
CA ALA A 14 -10.42 8.78 -9.72
C ALA A 14 -9.60 9.82 -8.93
N PRO A 15 -8.67 9.42 -8.02
CA PRO A 15 -7.83 10.37 -7.28
C PRO A 15 -7.13 11.43 -8.15
N GLU A 16 -6.77 11.05 -9.38
CA GLU A 16 -6.12 11.87 -10.39
C GLU A 16 -6.99 13.08 -10.80
N GLU A 17 -8.31 12.93 -10.81
CA GLU A 17 -9.27 14.01 -11.11
C GLU A 17 -9.24 15.12 -10.04
N TYR A 18 -8.71 14.81 -8.85
CA TYR A 18 -8.54 15.75 -7.74
C TYR A 18 -7.07 16.20 -7.58
N GLY A 19 -6.22 15.95 -8.58
CA GLY A 19 -4.79 16.26 -8.53
C GLY A 19 -4.01 15.39 -7.54
N ILE A 20 -4.56 14.24 -7.15
CA ILE A 20 -3.89 13.28 -6.27
C ILE A 20 -3.24 12.22 -7.17
N PRO A 21 -1.92 12.01 -7.06
CA PRO A 21 -1.25 11.01 -7.88
C PRO A 21 -1.78 9.60 -7.55
N ARG A 22 -1.82 8.76 -8.58
CA ARG A 22 -2.13 7.34 -8.43
C ARG A 22 -1.17 6.69 -7.44
N LEU A 23 -1.69 5.79 -6.60
CA LEU A 23 -0.80 4.98 -5.79
C LEU A 23 -0.06 4.01 -6.72
N PRO A 24 1.27 3.84 -6.59
CA PRO A 24 1.97 2.83 -7.36
C PRO A 24 1.44 1.44 -7.01
N ALA A 25 1.46 0.53 -7.98
CA ALA A 25 1.03 -0.84 -7.76
C ALA A 25 2.15 -1.59 -7.02
N TRP A 26 1.99 -1.78 -5.70
CA TRP A 26 2.93 -2.58 -4.92
C TRP A 26 2.43 -4.00 -4.75
N ARG A 27 3.35 -4.96 -4.84
CA ARG A 27 3.09 -6.35 -4.50
C ARG A 27 3.26 -6.55 -3.00
N VAL A 28 2.36 -7.33 -2.42
CA VAL A 28 2.44 -7.76 -1.03
C VAL A 28 3.09 -9.14 -1.00
N CYS A 29 4.30 -9.21 -0.46
CA CYS A 29 5.02 -10.45 -0.25
C CYS A 29 4.82 -10.92 1.20
N ARG A 30 4.62 -12.23 1.38
CA ARG A 30 4.58 -12.87 2.70
C ARG A 30 5.71 -13.89 2.78
N PRO A 31 6.85 -13.54 3.40
CA PRO A 31 7.92 -14.49 3.65
C PRO A 31 7.44 -15.62 4.58
N ASP A 32 8.05 -16.79 4.46
CA ASP A 32 7.68 -17.99 5.23
C ASP A 32 7.73 -17.79 6.75
N CYS A 33 8.52 -16.83 7.25
CA CYS A 33 8.61 -16.47 8.65
C CYS A 33 7.39 -15.69 9.20
N GLY A 34 6.33 -15.50 8.41
CA GLY A 34 5.13 -14.77 8.82
C GLY A 34 5.26 -13.25 8.75
N GLY A 35 6.31 -12.76 8.09
CA GLY A 35 6.51 -11.34 7.82
C GLY A 35 5.55 -10.79 6.78
N LEU A 36 5.62 -9.47 6.59
CA LEU A 36 4.96 -8.73 5.52
C LEU A 36 5.99 -7.84 4.86
N ALA A 37 6.12 -7.94 3.54
CA ALA A 37 6.97 -7.04 2.77
C ALA A 37 6.20 -6.43 1.60
N LEU A 38 6.56 -5.21 1.22
CA LEU A 38 6.06 -4.50 0.06
C LEU A 38 7.21 -4.31 -0.92
N ALA A 39 6.97 -4.68 -2.17
CA ALA A 39 7.91 -4.54 -3.27
C ALA A 39 7.23 -3.82 -4.44
N ASP A 40 8.04 -3.10 -5.21
CA ASP A 40 7.62 -2.57 -6.50
C ASP A 40 7.88 -3.63 -7.55
N ASP A 41 6.81 -4.27 -8.01
CA ASP A 41 6.87 -5.43 -8.91
C ASP A 41 7.97 -6.44 -8.52
N ASP A 42 8.85 -6.83 -9.44
CA ASP A 42 9.98 -7.78 -9.26
C ASP A 42 11.21 -7.20 -8.56
N ALA A 43 11.13 -5.99 -8.02
CA ALA A 43 12.21 -5.41 -7.24
C ALA A 43 12.34 -6.01 -5.84
N GLU A 44 13.49 -5.75 -5.23
CA GLU A 44 13.73 -6.10 -3.84
C GLU A 44 12.75 -5.35 -2.90
N PRO A 45 12.21 -6.01 -1.86
CA PRO A 45 11.27 -5.35 -0.97
C PRO A 45 11.88 -4.16 -0.23
N PHE A 46 11.20 -3.02 -0.24
CA PHE A 46 11.71 -1.77 0.33
C PHE A 46 11.01 -1.38 1.65
N ILE A 47 9.86 -1.99 1.96
CA ILE A 47 9.24 -1.93 3.28
C ILE A 47 9.03 -3.37 3.75
N ALA A 48 9.60 -3.72 4.90
CA ALA A 48 9.44 -5.03 5.50
C ALA A 48 9.09 -4.91 6.99
N ALA A 49 8.20 -5.78 7.44
CA ALA A 49 7.83 -5.97 8.83
C ALA A 49 7.94 -7.46 9.16
N GLU A 50 8.82 -7.81 10.08
CA GLU A 50 9.04 -9.20 10.47
C GLU A 50 7.85 -9.77 11.26
N ARG A 51 7.21 -8.94 12.10
CA ARG A 51 6.10 -9.35 12.99
C ARG A 51 4.89 -8.41 12.86
N PRO A 52 4.20 -8.40 11.71
CA PRO A 52 3.07 -7.52 11.47
C PRO A 52 1.87 -7.88 12.36
N MET A 53 1.25 -6.89 13.00
CA MET A 53 0.01 -7.10 13.76
C MET A 53 -1.21 -6.91 12.87
N LYS A 54 -2.16 -7.86 12.94
CA LYS A 54 -3.46 -7.72 12.28
C LYS A 54 -4.31 -6.70 13.03
N VAL A 55 -4.67 -5.61 12.37
CA VAL A 55 -5.67 -4.67 12.86
C VAL A 55 -7.01 -5.03 12.24
N ARG A 56 -8.03 -5.27 13.07
CA ARG A 56 -9.41 -5.42 12.60
C ARG A 56 -9.98 -4.03 12.36
N ARG A 57 -10.55 -3.82 11.17
CA ARG A 57 -11.32 -2.62 10.81
C ARG A 57 -12.79 -2.81 11.13
#